data_AF-A0A177NQI3-F1
#
_entry.id   AF-A0A177NQI3-F1
#
_cell.length_a   1.000
_cell.length_b   1.000
_cell.length_c   1.000
_cell.angle_alpha   90.00
_cell.angle_beta   90.00
_cell.angle_gamma   90.00
#
_symmetry.space_group_name_H-M   'P 1'
#
loop_
_entity.id
_entity.type
_entity.pdbx_description
1 polymer ?
#
loop_
_entity_poly.entity_id
_entity_poly.type
_entity_poly.pdbx_seq_one_letter_code
_entity_poly.pdbx_strand_id
1 'polypeptide(L)'
;MTDRTTQPAEPKKKNPGKYLSKIDDVPKEIRDYSINKLNPLDAGGNRIKDGQGNEVTASISAAKENGSYYGPVILNNDNYLVQAVGKDRLFAIVHEKQNIAFQGAALPTLDAKKSLNGTNIQIHYTNDKAKAYPWTDKTQNVESKQEPGEKTIKPDEFLKKAAEYADTNIKNPIQRQAFMKHLNNVTEQVVNKQQPEANQRRTESAPEQGKQTETGIER
;
A
#
# COMPACT_ATOMS: atom_id res chain seq x y z
N MET A 1 -51.69 -6.84 -15.83
CA MET A 1 -50.21 -6.90 -15.86
C MET A 1 -49.70 -5.75 -15.01
N THR A 2 -49.48 -5.98 -13.71
CA THR A 2 -48.94 -4.96 -12.81
C THR A 2 -47.50 -5.32 -12.48
N ASP A 3 -46.61 -4.52 -13.05
CA ASP A 3 -45.17 -4.54 -12.85
C ASP A 3 -44.83 -4.34 -11.37
N ARG A 4 -44.16 -5.33 -10.77
CA ARG A 4 -43.56 -5.21 -9.43
C ARG A 4 -42.14 -4.70 -9.61
N THR A 5 -41.98 -3.39 -9.61
CA THR A 5 -40.67 -2.76 -9.48
C THR A 5 -40.11 -3.07 -8.08
N THR A 6 -39.25 -4.09 -8.00
CA THR A 6 -38.46 -4.36 -6.79
C THR A 6 -37.36 -3.31 -6.72
N GLN A 7 -37.58 -2.25 -5.93
CA GLN A 7 -36.50 -1.33 -5.57
C GLN A 7 -35.48 -2.08 -4.69
N PRO A 8 -34.18 -2.07 -5.03
CA PRO A 8 -33.15 -2.61 -4.15
C PRO A 8 -33.10 -1.79 -2.86
N ALA A 9 -33.32 -2.44 -1.72
CA ALA A 9 -33.26 -1.80 -0.42
C ALA A 9 -31.88 -1.18 -0.19
N GLU A 10 -31.82 0.14 -0.08
CA GLU A 10 -30.62 0.86 0.33
C GLU A 10 -30.12 0.31 1.68
N PRO A 11 -28.82 0.04 1.84
CA PRO A 11 -28.29 -0.44 3.11
C PRO A 11 -28.44 0.66 4.15
N LYS A 12 -29.42 0.53 5.05
CA LYS A 12 -29.59 1.40 6.22
C LYS A 12 -28.27 1.45 6.97
N LYS A 13 -27.59 2.61 6.95
CA LYS A 13 -26.42 2.88 7.81
C LYS A 13 -26.86 2.73 9.26
N LYS A 14 -26.58 1.57 9.86
CA LYS A 14 -26.79 1.35 11.28
C LYS A 14 -25.74 2.17 12.02
N ASN A 15 -26.19 3.04 12.93
CA ASN A 15 -25.28 3.77 13.80
C ASN A 15 -24.46 2.77 14.62
N PRO A 16 -23.16 3.02 14.85
CA PRO A 16 -22.34 2.16 15.69
C PRO A 16 -22.96 2.08 17.10
N GLY A 17 -23.06 0.86 17.63
CA GLY A 17 -23.58 0.56 18.96
C GLY A 17 -22.53 0.72 20.05
N LYS A 18 -22.65 -0.07 21.12
CA LYS A 18 -21.74 0.02 22.27
C LYS A 18 -20.36 -0.56 21.94
N TYR A 19 -19.38 -0.28 22.78
CA TYR A 19 -18.08 -0.94 22.70
C TYR A 19 -18.24 -2.43 23.05
N LEU A 20 -17.60 -3.29 22.26
CA LEU A 20 -17.68 -4.75 22.41
C LEU A 20 -16.91 -5.27 23.62
N SER A 21 -15.82 -4.59 23.97
CA SER A 21 -14.99 -4.88 25.13
C SER A 21 -14.56 -3.57 25.80
N LYS A 22 -14.20 -3.59 27.08
CA LYS A 22 -13.56 -2.42 27.69
C LYS A 22 -12.11 -2.37 27.25
N ILE A 23 -11.59 -1.17 27.03
CA ILE A 23 -10.20 -1.03 26.62
C ILE A 23 -9.23 -1.51 27.71
N ASP A 24 -9.63 -1.48 28.98
CA ASP A 24 -8.84 -1.97 30.10
C ASP A 24 -8.68 -3.49 30.16
N ASP A 25 -9.59 -4.25 29.53
CA ASP A 25 -9.48 -5.70 29.39
C ASP A 25 -8.40 -6.08 28.35
N VAL A 26 -7.99 -5.14 27.50
CA VAL A 26 -6.89 -5.36 26.54
C VAL A 26 -5.55 -5.31 27.28
N PRO A 27 -4.66 -6.30 27.08
CA PRO A 27 -3.36 -6.31 27.74
C PRO A 27 -2.58 -5.02 27.51
N LYS A 28 -1.95 -4.51 28.58
CA LYS A 28 -1.21 -3.24 28.55
C LYS A 28 -0.16 -3.20 27.43
N GLU A 29 0.53 -4.32 27.20
CA GLU A 29 1.53 -4.46 26.13
C GLU A 29 0.96 -4.17 24.74
N ILE A 30 -0.27 -4.62 24.46
CA ILE A 30 -0.96 -4.38 23.19
C ILE A 30 -1.32 -2.89 23.06
N ARG A 31 -1.80 -2.29 24.15
CA ARG A 31 -2.16 -0.87 24.20
C ARG A 31 -0.93 0.02 23.98
N ASP A 32 0.12 -0.18 24.76
CA ASP A 32 1.38 0.57 24.66
C ASP A 32 2.05 0.39 23.29
N TYR A 33 2.13 -0.85 22.78
CA TYR A 33 2.69 -1.10 21.46
C TYR A 33 1.94 -0.30 20.39
N SER A 34 0.61 -0.33 20.42
CA SER A 34 -0.23 0.32 19.42
C SER A 34 -0.09 1.84 19.46
N ILE A 35 -0.11 2.42 20.66
CA ILE A 35 0.08 3.87 20.85
C ILE A 35 1.48 4.28 20.38
N ASN A 36 2.53 3.58 20.81
CA ASN A 36 3.90 3.89 20.42
C ASN A 36 4.14 3.72 18.91
N LYS A 37 3.50 2.74 18.28
CA LYS A 37 3.60 2.51 16.84
C LYS A 37 2.94 3.60 16.00
N LEU A 38 1.90 4.23 16.53
CA LEU A 38 1.11 5.26 15.84
C LEU A 38 1.52 6.69 16.17
N ASN A 39 2.19 6.91 17.30
CA ASN A 39 2.66 8.23 17.66
C ASN A 39 3.64 8.75 16.61
N PRO A 40 3.37 9.92 16.01
CA PRO A 40 4.24 10.49 15.01
C PRO A 40 5.51 11.03 15.68
N LEU A 41 6.65 10.74 15.06
CA LEU A 41 7.97 11.20 15.50
C LEU A 41 8.54 12.17 14.48
N ASP A 42 9.25 13.19 14.95
CA ASP A 42 10.06 14.07 14.10
C ASP A 42 11.32 13.35 13.57
N ALA A 43 12.09 14.04 12.72
CA ALA A 43 13.31 13.49 12.13
C ALA A 43 14.40 13.12 13.17
N GLY A 44 14.32 13.69 14.38
CA GLY A 44 15.18 13.38 15.52
C GLY A 44 14.62 12.30 16.45
N GLY A 45 13.44 11.73 16.13
CA GLY A 45 12.80 10.70 16.94
C GLY A 45 12.01 11.23 18.14
N ASN A 46 11.75 12.53 18.23
CA ASN A 46 10.95 13.10 19.32
C ASN A 46 9.46 13.20 18.93
N ARG A 47 8.57 13.28 19.92
CA ARG A 47 7.13 13.41 19.68
C ARG A 47 6.82 14.74 18.99
N ILE A 48 6.04 14.65 17.90
CA ILE A 48 5.54 15.82 17.19
C ILE A 48 4.50 16.54 18.05
N LYS A 49 4.53 17.87 18.02
CA LYS A 49 3.53 18.73 18.67
C LYS A 49 2.56 19.31 17.65
N ASP A 50 1.31 19.49 18.06
CA ASP A 50 0.30 20.18 17.27
C ASP A 50 0.55 21.70 17.23
N GLY A 51 -0.29 22.43 16.48
CA GLY A 51 -0.20 23.89 16.37
C GLY A 51 -0.47 24.66 17.69
N GLN A 52 -0.92 23.97 18.74
CA GLN A 52 -1.13 24.51 20.09
C GLN A 52 0.00 24.12 21.05
N GLY A 53 0.99 23.36 20.57
CA GLY A 53 2.14 22.92 21.36
C GLY A 53 1.91 21.64 22.18
N ASN A 54 0.78 20.95 22.03
CA ASN A 54 0.53 19.68 22.71
C ASN A 54 1.12 18.53 21.90
N GLU A 55 1.61 17.48 22.59
CA GLU A 55 2.08 16.28 21.89
C GLU A 55 0.94 15.58 21.14
N VAL A 56 1.12 15.37 19.84
CA VAL A 56 0.18 14.59 19.02
C VAL A 56 0.25 13.15 19.50
N THR A 57 -0.83 12.71 20.13
CA THR A 57 -0.89 11.40 20.77
C THR A 57 -1.94 10.53 20.09
N ALA A 58 -1.52 9.33 19.71
CA ALA A 58 -2.42 8.32 19.20
C ALA A 58 -3.36 7.82 20.30
N SER A 59 -4.60 7.55 19.92
CA SER A 59 -5.64 7.03 20.80
C SER A 59 -5.93 5.58 20.45
N ILE A 60 -6.35 4.79 21.45
CA ILE A 60 -6.75 3.39 21.26
C ILE A 60 -8.15 3.14 21.81
N SER A 61 -8.92 2.29 21.16
CA SER A 61 -10.26 1.90 21.60
C SER A 61 -10.60 0.48 21.14
N ALA A 62 -11.56 -0.15 21.81
CA ALA A 62 -12.14 -1.39 21.33
C ALA A 62 -13.07 -1.13 20.13
N ALA A 63 -13.31 -2.15 19.32
CA ALA A 63 -14.35 -2.11 18.30
C ALA A 63 -15.74 -1.92 18.92
N LYS A 64 -16.63 -1.29 18.15
CA LYS A 64 -18.04 -1.06 18.48
C LYS A 64 -18.92 -2.02 17.70
N GLU A 65 -20.05 -2.36 18.29
CA GLU A 65 -21.13 -3.09 17.61
C GLU A 65 -21.51 -2.36 16.33
N ASN A 66 -21.70 -3.12 15.25
CA ASN A 66 -22.04 -2.58 13.93
C ASN A 66 -21.02 -1.55 13.37
N GLY A 67 -19.83 -1.46 13.97
CA GLY A 67 -18.75 -0.60 13.52
C GLY A 67 -18.11 -1.10 12.21
N SER A 68 -17.68 -0.15 11.37
CA SER A 68 -16.91 -0.45 10.16
C SER A 68 -15.58 0.28 10.22
N TYR A 69 -14.50 -0.46 10.05
CA TYR A 69 -13.13 0.00 10.26
C TYR A 69 -12.29 -0.29 9.03
N TYR A 70 -11.45 0.67 8.64
CA TYR A 70 -10.71 0.66 7.39
C TYR A 70 -9.29 1.16 7.62
N GLY A 71 -8.30 0.40 7.15
CA GLY A 71 -6.91 0.79 7.25
C GLY A 71 -5.94 -0.37 7.41
N PRO A 72 -4.65 -0.04 7.63
CA PRO A 72 -3.61 -1.04 7.80
C PRO A 72 -3.69 -1.69 9.18
N VAL A 73 -3.39 -2.99 9.24
CA VAL A 73 -3.13 -3.69 10.49
C VAL A 73 -1.78 -3.25 11.04
N ILE A 74 -1.72 -2.86 12.31
CA ILE A 74 -0.46 -2.49 12.99
C ILE A 74 0.05 -3.61 13.89
N LEU A 75 -0.83 -4.51 14.33
CA LEU A 75 -0.46 -5.66 15.14
C LEU A 75 -1.36 -6.86 14.80
N ASN A 76 -0.75 -8.01 14.56
CA ASN A 76 -1.41 -9.30 14.41
C ASN A 76 -0.75 -10.35 15.33
N ASN A 77 -1.48 -10.80 16.36
CA ASN A 77 -1.05 -11.91 17.21
C ASN A 77 -2.10 -13.03 17.22
N ASP A 78 -2.14 -13.89 18.24
CA ASP A 78 -3.12 -14.98 18.31
C ASP A 78 -4.52 -14.52 18.71
N ASN A 79 -4.61 -13.57 19.65
CA ASN A 79 -5.87 -13.18 20.29
C ASN A 79 -6.45 -11.87 19.76
N TYR A 80 -5.58 -10.98 19.28
CA TYR A 80 -5.90 -9.60 18.94
C TYR A 80 -5.36 -9.23 17.56
N LEU A 81 -6.15 -8.40 16.91
CA LEU A 81 -5.78 -7.69 15.70
C LEU A 81 -5.99 -6.20 15.98
N VAL A 82 -4.97 -5.38 15.76
CA VAL A 82 -5.08 -3.93 15.93
C VAL A 82 -4.93 -3.24 14.59
N GLN A 83 -5.86 -2.33 14.30
CA GLN A 83 -5.94 -1.61 13.05
C GLN A 83 -5.79 -0.10 13.27
N ALA A 84 -5.01 0.56 12.43
CA ALA A 84 -4.95 2.02 12.40
C ALA A 84 -6.06 2.57 11.48
N VAL A 85 -6.95 3.38 12.06
CA VAL A 85 -8.12 3.93 11.37
C VAL A 85 -8.07 5.46 11.33
N GLY A 86 -8.94 6.04 10.52
CA GLY A 86 -9.01 7.49 10.32
C GLY A 86 -7.99 8.00 9.31
N LYS A 87 -8.08 9.29 8.99
CA LYS A 87 -7.26 9.95 7.97
C LYS A 87 -5.78 9.99 8.36
N ASP A 88 -5.51 10.40 9.59
CA ASP A 88 -4.15 10.58 10.11
C ASP A 88 -3.57 9.31 10.73
N ARG A 89 -4.33 8.21 10.72
CA ARG A 89 -3.95 6.91 11.31
C ARG A 89 -3.55 6.98 12.79
N LEU A 90 -3.98 8.02 13.51
CA LEU A 90 -3.73 8.22 14.94
C LEU A 90 -4.72 7.49 15.86
N PHE A 91 -5.67 6.74 15.30
CA PHE A 91 -6.63 5.96 16.08
C PHE A 91 -6.40 4.47 15.86
N ALA A 92 -6.09 3.74 16.92
CA ALA A 92 -6.01 2.28 16.93
C ALA A 92 -7.34 1.68 17.38
N ILE A 93 -7.86 0.71 16.61
CA ILE A 93 -9.01 -0.10 17.00
C ILE A 93 -8.52 -1.52 17.27
N VAL A 94 -8.83 -2.02 18.46
CA VAL A 94 -8.53 -3.39 18.88
C VAL A 94 -9.71 -4.28 18.57
N HIS A 95 -9.43 -5.41 17.93
CA HIS A 95 -10.36 -6.46 17.60
C HIS A 95 -9.94 -7.77 18.24
N GLU A 96 -10.87 -8.47 18.87
CA GLU A 96 -10.66 -9.86 19.30
C GLU A 96 -10.77 -10.79 18.08
N LYS A 97 -9.71 -11.55 17.80
CA LYS A 97 -9.64 -12.38 16.59
C LYS A 97 -10.67 -13.49 16.56
N GLN A 98 -11.06 -14.02 17.72
CA GLN A 98 -12.11 -15.03 17.85
C GLN A 98 -13.47 -14.59 17.27
N ASN A 99 -13.70 -13.27 17.21
CA ASN A 99 -14.95 -12.69 16.70
C ASN A 99 -14.85 -12.29 15.21
N ILE A 100 -13.69 -12.51 14.57
CA ILE A 100 -13.43 -12.07 13.19
C ILE A 100 -13.40 -13.29 12.26
N ALA A 101 -14.28 -13.29 11.27
CA ALA A 101 -14.19 -14.19 10.13
C ALA A 101 -13.38 -13.52 9.01
N PHE A 102 -12.16 -13.99 8.77
CA PHE A 102 -11.36 -13.56 7.61
C PHE A 102 -11.99 -14.09 6.31
N GLN A 103 -12.20 -13.20 5.35
CA GLN A 103 -12.83 -13.50 4.08
C GLN A 103 -11.81 -13.45 2.93
N GLY A 104 -12.00 -14.31 1.93
CA GLY A 104 -11.05 -14.50 0.84
C GLY A 104 -9.88 -15.43 1.19
N ALA A 105 -9.08 -15.81 0.20
CA ALA A 105 -7.98 -16.78 0.38
C ALA A 105 -6.70 -16.16 0.99
N ALA A 106 -6.46 -14.87 0.75
CA ALA A 106 -5.22 -14.21 1.15
C ALA A 106 -5.15 -13.95 2.66
N LEU A 107 -6.21 -13.40 3.26
CA LEU A 107 -6.18 -12.97 4.66
C LEU A 107 -5.95 -14.12 5.65
N PRO A 108 -6.64 -15.28 5.56
CA PRO A 108 -6.34 -16.41 6.45
C PRO A 108 -4.90 -16.90 6.32
N THR A 109 -4.34 -16.88 5.10
CA THR A 109 -2.95 -17.28 4.85
C THR A 109 -1.96 -16.30 5.48
N LEU A 110 -2.19 -15.00 5.33
CA LEU A 110 -1.37 -13.96 5.95
C LEU A 110 -1.52 -13.99 7.47
N ASP A 111 -2.72 -14.30 7.97
CA ASP A 111 -2.98 -14.40 9.40
C ASP A 111 -2.20 -15.56 10.04
N ALA A 112 -2.27 -16.74 9.43
CA ALA A 112 -1.56 -17.93 9.88
C ALA A 112 -0.04 -17.70 9.90
N LYS A 113 0.48 -16.90 8.94
CA LYS A 113 1.90 -16.51 8.87
C LYS A 113 2.26 -15.28 9.74
N LYS A 114 1.32 -14.75 10.53
CA LYS A 114 1.48 -13.50 11.30
C LYS A 114 1.99 -12.32 10.46
N SER A 115 1.66 -12.32 9.17
CA SER A 115 2.15 -11.40 8.15
C SER A 115 1.07 -10.41 7.69
N LEU A 116 0.00 -10.23 8.48
CA LEU A 116 -1.05 -9.23 8.21
C LEU A 116 -0.60 -7.80 8.49
N ASN A 117 0.45 -7.58 9.29
CA ASN A 117 0.93 -6.24 9.61
C ASN A 117 1.25 -5.46 8.33
N GLY A 118 0.75 -4.22 8.23
CA GLY A 118 0.83 -3.36 7.06
C GLY A 118 -0.24 -3.64 5.99
N THR A 119 -0.97 -4.75 6.06
CA THR A 119 -2.03 -5.08 5.11
C THR A 119 -3.26 -4.22 5.39
N ASN A 120 -3.78 -3.56 4.35
CA ASN A 120 -5.03 -2.83 4.43
C ASN A 120 -6.22 -3.79 4.38
N ILE A 121 -7.09 -3.68 5.38
CA ILE A 121 -8.30 -4.49 5.50
C ILE A 121 -9.50 -3.62 5.86
N GLN A 122 -10.68 -4.14 5.57
CA GLN A 122 -11.95 -3.62 6.06
C GLN A 122 -12.51 -4.64 7.05
N ILE A 123 -12.84 -4.19 8.26
CA ILE A 123 -13.52 -5.01 9.26
C ILE A 123 -14.90 -4.42 9.49
N HIS A 124 -15.93 -5.21 9.20
CA HIS A 124 -17.33 -4.82 9.42
C HIS A 124 -17.96 -5.72 10.48
N TYR A 125 -18.47 -5.12 11.55
CA TYR A 125 -19.23 -5.82 12.58
C TYR A 125 -20.71 -5.90 12.23
N THR A 126 -21.32 -7.01 12.60
CA THR A 126 -22.76 -7.22 12.68
C THR A 126 -23.04 -7.77 14.06
N ASN A 127 -23.57 -6.91 14.94
CA ASN A 127 -23.58 -7.13 16.39
C ASN A 127 -22.14 -7.33 16.92
N ASP A 128 -21.86 -8.47 17.56
CA ASP A 128 -20.59 -8.85 18.16
C ASP A 128 -19.60 -9.51 17.18
N LYS A 129 -20.07 -10.00 16.04
CA LYS A 129 -19.24 -10.72 15.05
C LYS A 129 -18.81 -9.82 13.92
N ALA A 130 -17.61 -10.04 13.41
CA ALA A 130 -17.05 -9.29 12.29
C ALA A 130 -16.71 -10.16 11.10
N LYS A 131 -16.72 -9.54 9.93
CA LYS A 131 -16.09 -10.06 8.72
C LYS A 131 -14.98 -9.13 8.27
N ALA A 132 -13.81 -9.70 8.00
CA ALA A 132 -12.65 -8.96 7.52
C ALA A 132 -12.41 -9.23 6.04
N TYR A 133 -12.25 -8.17 5.25
CA TYR A 133 -12.04 -8.22 3.80
C TYR A 133 -10.75 -7.48 3.43
N PRO A 134 -10.03 -7.88 2.37
CA PRO A 134 -8.99 -7.03 1.81
C PRO A 134 -9.58 -5.68 1.42
N TRP A 135 -8.88 -4.60 1.76
CA TRP A 135 -9.31 -3.25 1.41
C TRP A 135 -8.19 -2.56 0.65
N THR A 136 -8.49 -2.11 -0.56
CA THR A 136 -7.62 -1.18 -1.27
C THR A 136 -8.22 0.19 -1.11
N ASP A 137 -7.48 1.07 -0.45
CA ASP A 137 -7.91 2.45 -0.33
C ASP A 137 -7.89 3.09 -1.72
N LYS A 138 -9.02 3.65 -2.19
CA LYS A 138 -9.09 4.24 -3.54
C LYS A 138 -8.18 5.46 -3.68
N THR A 139 -7.82 6.10 -2.56
CA THR A 139 -6.78 7.14 -2.49
C THR A 139 -5.37 6.58 -2.43
N GLN A 140 -5.16 5.27 -2.26
CA GLN A 140 -3.89 4.58 -2.49
C GLN A 140 -3.69 4.09 -3.93
N ASN A 141 -4.65 4.36 -4.85
CA ASN A 141 -4.41 4.13 -6.28
C ASN A 141 -3.40 5.13 -6.89
N VAL A 142 -2.83 6.03 -6.07
CA VAL A 142 -1.62 6.79 -6.43
C VAL A 142 -0.32 6.15 -5.93
N GLU A 143 -0.34 5.11 -5.09
CA GLU A 143 0.90 4.58 -4.48
C GLU A 143 0.85 3.05 -4.31
N SER A 144 0.41 2.34 -5.35
CA SER A 144 0.76 0.93 -5.58
C SER A 144 1.21 0.69 -7.03
N LYS A 145 1.67 1.74 -7.72
CA LYS A 145 2.98 1.59 -8.36
C LYS A 145 3.98 1.61 -7.22
N GLN A 146 4.96 0.72 -7.24
CA GLN A 146 6.22 1.05 -6.59
C GLN A 146 6.61 2.42 -7.12
N GLU A 147 6.40 3.46 -6.33
CA GLU A 147 7.21 4.65 -6.42
C GLU A 147 8.54 4.21 -5.81
N PRO A 148 9.60 4.00 -6.62
CA PRO A 148 10.94 4.14 -6.08
C PRO A 148 10.97 5.54 -5.49
N GLY A 149 10.93 5.63 -4.16
CA GLY A 149 11.03 6.90 -3.46
C GLY A 149 12.14 7.71 -4.09
N GLU A 150 11.81 8.94 -4.47
CA GLU A 150 12.68 9.92 -5.06
C GLU A 150 13.84 10.23 -4.10
N LYS A 151 14.83 9.35 -4.10
CA LYS A 151 16.19 9.76 -4.38
C LYS A 151 16.45 9.17 -5.75
N THR A 152 16.58 10.02 -6.76
CA THR A 152 17.32 9.69 -7.97
C THR A 152 18.74 9.30 -7.55
N ILE A 153 18.90 8.08 -7.04
CA ILE A 153 20.20 7.44 -6.90
C ILE A 153 20.66 7.32 -8.34
N LYS A 154 21.62 8.16 -8.72
CA LYS A 154 22.22 8.09 -10.05
C LYS A 154 22.58 6.63 -10.31
N PRO A 155 22.41 6.11 -11.53
CA PRO A 155 22.73 4.71 -11.84
C PRO A 155 24.13 4.30 -11.33
N ASP A 156 25.06 5.27 -11.30
CA ASP A 156 26.39 5.15 -10.70
C ASP A 156 26.40 4.83 -9.19
N GLU A 157 25.61 5.54 -8.38
CA GLU A 157 25.51 5.29 -6.94
C GLU A 157 24.80 3.96 -6.62
N PHE A 158 23.88 3.53 -7.48
CA PHE A 158 23.20 2.24 -7.35
C PHE A 158 24.19 1.09 -7.61
N LEU A 159 24.97 1.19 -8.68
CA LEU A 159 26.01 0.21 -9.01
C LEU A 159 27.08 0.13 -7.93
N LYS A 160 27.47 1.27 -7.33
CA LYS A 160 28.43 1.31 -6.22
C LYS A 160 27.93 0.53 -4.99
N LYS A 161 26.70 0.78 -4.54
CA LYS A 161 26.11 0.05 -3.41
C LYS A 161 25.97 -1.45 -3.69
N ALA A 162 25.60 -1.80 -4.92
CA ALA A 162 25.49 -3.18 -5.31
C ALA A 162 26.85 -3.89 -5.32
N ALA A 163 27.94 -3.20 -5.70
CA ALA A 163 29.30 -3.71 -5.61
C ALA A 163 29.72 -3.97 -4.15
N GLU A 164 29.45 -3.04 -3.24
CA GLU A 164 29.72 -3.20 -1.79
C GLU A 164 28.93 -4.38 -1.20
N TYR A 165 27.67 -4.53 -1.59
CA TYR A 165 26.86 -5.67 -1.19
C TYR A 165 27.44 -7.00 -1.70
N ALA A 166 27.86 -7.04 -2.96
CA ALA A 166 28.42 -8.24 -3.56
C ALA A 166 29.78 -8.62 -2.97
N ASP A 167 30.58 -7.64 -2.54
CA ASP A 167 31.84 -7.88 -1.83
C ASP A 167 31.59 -8.51 -0.45
N THR A 168 30.59 -8.02 0.27
CA THR A 168 30.26 -8.46 1.62
C THR A 168 29.50 -9.79 1.66
N ASN A 169 28.60 -10.03 0.70
CA ASN A 169 27.63 -11.13 0.76
C ASN A 169 27.90 -12.25 -0.24
N ILE A 170 28.64 -11.99 -1.33
CA ILE A 170 28.95 -13.00 -2.34
C ILE A 170 30.42 -13.43 -2.19
N LYS A 171 30.61 -14.59 -1.55
CA LYS A 171 31.93 -15.17 -1.28
C LYS A 171 32.62 -15.71 -2.54
N ASN A 172 31.86 -16.10 -3.56
CA ASN A 172 32.41 -16.67 -4.80
C ASN A 172 32.66 -15.57 -5.85
N PRO A 173 33.89 -15.38 -6.35
CA PRO A 173 34.23 -14.31 -7.28
C PRO A 173 33.51 -14.43 -8.63
N ILE A 174 33.24 -15.65 -9.10
CA ILE A 174 32.52 -15.89 -10.37
C ILE A 174 31.05 -15.49 -10.23
N GLN A 175 30.43 -15.83 -9.09
CA GLN A 175 29.04 -15.43 -8.81
C GLN A 175 28.93 -13.92 -8.59
N ARG A 176 29.94 -13.30 -7.98
CA ARG A 176 30.03 -11.86 -7.80
C ARG A 176 30.06 -11.13 -9.14
N GLN A 177 30.89 -11.61 -10.06
CA GLN A 177 30.95 -11.07 -11.42
C GLN A 177 29.66 -11.29 -12.20
N ALA A 178 29.04 -12.48 -12.10
CA ALA A 178 27.75 -12.77 -12.73
C ALA A 178 26.64 -11.85 -12.21
N PHE A 179 26.61 -11.61 -10.89
CA PHE A 179 25.67 -10.70 -10.24
C PHE A 179 25.86 -9.25 -10.72
N MET A 180 27.10 -8.76 -10.77
CA MET A 180 27.41 -7.42 -11.30
C MET A 180 27.03 -7.29 -12.78
N LYS A 181 27.33 -8.30 -13.61
CA LYS A 181 26.97 -8.30 -15.03
C LYS A 181 25.46 -8.28 -15.24
N HIS A 182 24.71 -9.02 -14.42
CA HIS A 182 23.26 -9.04 -14.46
C HIS A 182 22.68 -7.66 -14.07
N LEU A 183 23.19 -7.06 -13.01
CA LEU A 183 22.74 -5.73 -12.57
C LEU A 183 23.04 -4.64 -13.59
N ASN A 184 24.20 -4.69 -14.25
CA ASN A 184 24.51 -3.73 -15.31
C ASN A 184 23.50 -3.86 -16.47
N ASN A 185 23.28 -5.09 -16.96
CA ASN A 185 22.30 -5.35 -18.03
C ASN A 185 20.86 -4.94 -17.68
N VAL A 186 20.44 -5.12 -16.42
CA VAL A 186 19.10 -4.71 -15.96
C VAL A 186 19.02 -3.18 -15.85
N THR A 187 20.07 -2.54 -15.34
CA THR A 187 20.14 -1.08 -15.21
C THR A 187 20.13 -0.42 -16.60
N GLU A 188 20.91 -0.94 -17.55
CA GLU A 188 20.91 -0.48 -18.95
C GLU A 188 19.55 -0.63 -19.61
N GLN A 189 18.84 -1.74 -19.38
CA GLN A 189 17.48 -1.91 -19.91
C GLN A 189 16.46 -0.93 -19.32
N VAL A 190 16.60 -0.57 -18.04
CA VAL A 190 15.72 0.40 -17.37
C VAL A 190 16.03 1.83 -17.83
N VAL A 191 17.31 2.18 -17.97
CA VAL A 191 17.75 3.48 -18.49
C VAL A 191 17.35 3.67 -19.95
N ASN A 192 17.56 2.65 -20.79
CA ASN A 192 17.23 2.72 -22.22
C ASN A 192 15.70 2.73 -22.48
N LYS A 193 14.90 2.10 -21.60
CA LYS A 193 13.42 2.20 -21.66
C LYS A 193 12.86 3.53 -21.14
N GLN A 194 13.61 4.26 -20.33
CA GLN A 194 13.25 5.62 -19.87
C GLN A 194 13.62 6.72 -20.87
N GLN A 195 14.14 6.37 -22.04
CA GLN A 195 14.31 7.28 -23.15
C GLN A 195 13.19 7.05 -24.18
N PRO A 196 11.99 7.65 -24.02
CA PRO A 196 11.06 7.77 -25.13
C PRO A 196 11.71 8.70 -26.16
N GLU A 197 11.99 8.14 -27.34
CA GLU A 197 11.98 8.73 -28.68
C GLU A 197 11.85 10.27 -28.80
N ALA A 198 12.73 11.03 -28.16
CA ALA A 198 12.96 12.44 -28.47
C ALA A 198 13.93 12.56 -29.66
N ASN A 199 13.64 11.84 -30.75
CA ASN A 199 14.26 12.12 -32.05
C ASN A 199 13.41 11.64 -33.23
N GLN A 200 12.12 11.94 -33.22
CA GLN A 200 11.32 12.06 -34.44
C GLN A 200 10.73 13.48 -34.53
N ARG A 201 11.61 14.47 -34.56
CA ARG A 201 11.37 15.73 -35.27
C ARG A 201 12.60 16.05 -36.12
N ARG A 202 12.94 15.11 -37.01
CA ARG A 202 13.62 15.49 -38.25
C ARG A 202 12.55 16.05 -39.18
N THR A 203 12.48 17.38 -39.20
CA THR A 203 12.35 18.16 -40.43
C THR A 203 11.81 17.38 -41.63
N GLU A 204 10.49 17.37 -41.81
CA GLU A 204 9.91 17.35 -43.16
C GLU A 204 10.18 18.73 -43.78
N SER A 205 11.45 18.92 -44.16
CA SER A 205 11.80 19.81 -45.25
C SER A 205 11.50 19.04 -46.51
N ALA A 206 10.51 19.51 -47.27
CA ALA A 206 10.24 19.05 -48.62
C ALA A 206 11.53 19.00 -49.45
N PRO A 207 11.76 17.91 -50.19
CA PRO A 207 12.49 17.97 -51.43
C PRO A 207 11.51 17.86 -52.59
N GLU A 208 11.46 18.95 -53.32
CA GLU A 208 11.06 19.04 -54.71
C GLU A 208 11.76 17.94 -55.54
N GLN A 209 11.00 17.00 -56.08
CA GLN A 209 11.41 16.19 -57.23
C GLN A 209 10.26 16.14 -58.23
N GLY A 210 10.32 17.03 -59.22
CA GLY A 210 9.60 16.86 -60.46
C GLY A 210 10.24 15.76 -61.31
N LYS A 211 9.42 14.86 -61.85
CA LYS A 211 9.37 14.52 -63.28
C LYS A 211 8.31 13.43 -63.54
N GLN A 212 7.36 13.77 -64.41
CA GLN A 212 6.78 13.03 -65.56
C GLN A 212 6.89 11.49 -65.51
N THR A 213 5.83 10.71 -65.76
CA THR A 213 5.04 10.59 -67.00
C THR A 213 3.81 9.70 -66.67
N GLU A 214 2.59 10.10 -66.99
CA GLU A 214 1.86 9.80 -68.24
C GLU A 214 1.53 8.30 -68.47
N THR A 215 0.22 8.02 -68.40
CA THR A 215 -0.63 6.98 -69.05
C THR A 215 -1.64 6.49 -67.99
N GLY A 216 -2.95 6.69 -68.08
CA GLY A 216 -3.81 6.85 -69.24
C GLY A 216 -4.30 5.47 -69.71
N ILE A 217 -5.63 5.31 -69.79
CA ILE A 217 -6.40 4.26 -70.51
C ILE A 217 -6.68 3.02 -69.65
N GLU A 218 -7.84 2.96 -68.98
CA GLU A 218 -9.15 2.47 -69.47
C GLU A 218 -9.31 0.94 -69.40
N ARG A 219 -10.38 0.56 -68.69
CA ARG A 219 -11.24 -0.64 -68.83
C ARG A 219 -10.72 -1.97 -68.32
#